data_AF-A0A536NDG0-F1
#
_entry.id   AF-A0A536NDG0-F1
#
_cell.length_a   1.000
_cell.length_b   1.000
_cell.length_c   1.000
_cell.angle_alpha   90.00
_cell.angle_beta   90.00
_cell.angle_gamma   90.00
#
_symmetry.space_group_name_H-M   'P 1'
#
loop_
_entity.id
_entity.type
_entity.pdbx_description
1 polymer ?
#
loop_
_entity_poly.entity_id
_entity_poly.type
_entity_poly.pdbx_seq_one_letter_code
_entity_poly.pdbx_strand_id
1 'polypeptide(L)'
;MEGRGRPHGRSLTIAATVALGVVVAIPTLVGFGGRRAEAPSQSPGSSRASASRTIDSQPPAGTASPRAPAAGVSPPPPTPSPKPPAGTSGAARAGGPSFRTVRLTLARLTPAQLPYQGARPVSLSSPPYPTDSRGVRVVIRDGKAHYAPVQLAQQGLELVDAFNQTGKRAYLDVARRVAGQLVLRGRSFSNGLFLTYDFAFPMHGRSSEVLRAPWYSGMAQGLAASFFVRLARASGQPGFLRTAGLVMRAMENLRTRDDRAWVSTVDSLGYLWIEEYPLDHDHTLNGYLFALFGLYEYWLATGSGAAKSLLAGGVAALRHYVPQFRNVGAISAYCLRHRVQNAKYHRIHIWQLRFLGRITGDASFSRMSKAFAADFS
;
A
#
# COMPACT_ATOMS: atom_id res chain seq x y z
N MET A 1 -46.84 -0.91 48.18
CA MET A 1 -45.36 -0.85 48.18
C MET A 1 -44.90 -1.54 46.91
N GLU A 2 -44.86 -0.81 45.80
CA GLU A 2 -43.68 -0.08 45.28
C GLU A 2 -42.56 -1.01 44.78
N GLY A 3 -42.23 -0.93 43.48
CA GLY A 3 -41.05 -1.64 42.98
C GLY A 3 -40.82 -1.77 41.46
N ARG A 4 -40.99 -0.67 40.69
CA ARG A 4 -40.24 -0.30 39.46
C ARG A 4 -39.80 -1.38 38.43
N GLY A 5 -40.42 -1.30 37.25
CA GLY A 5 -39.77 -1.03 35.95
C GLY A 5 -38.58 -1.89 35.46
N ARG A 6 -38.79 -2.64 34.37
CA ARG A 6 -37.73 -3.01 33.42
C ARG A 6 -38.18 -2.66 31.99
N PRO A 7 -37.47 -1.80 31.23
CA PRO A 7 -37.70 -1.69 29.81
C PRO A 7 -36.95 -2.80 29.06
N HIS A 8 -37.64 -3.46 28.14
CA HIS A 8 -37.06 -4.40 27.18
C HIS A 8 -36.15 -3.64 26.20
N GLY A 9 -34.86 -3.60 26.50
CA GLY A 9 -33.83 -3.22 25.54
C GLY A 9 -33.63 -4.33 24.52
N ARG A 10 -34.13 -4.12 23.30
CA ARG A 10 -33.74 -4.91 22.13
C ARG A 10 -32.23 -4.72 21.89
N SER A 11 -31.43 -5.73 22.24
CA SER A 11 -30.04 -5.80 21.80
C SER A 11 -30.00 -6.08 20.30
N LEU A 12 -29.91 -5.03 19.50
CA LEU A 12 -29.43 -5.16 18.13
C LEU A 12 -27.95 -5.54 18.19
N THR A 13 -27.68 -6.82 17.94
CA THR A 13 -26.32 -7.32 17.70
C THR A 13 -25.92 -6.85 16.30
N ILE A 14 -25.30 -5.67 16.21
CA ILE A 14 -24.70 -5.21 14.96
C ILE A 14 -23.36 -5.92 14.83
N ALA A 15 -23.33 -6.97 13.99
CA ALA A 15 -22.10 -7.61 13.55
C ALA A 15 -21.27 -6.60 12.75
N ALA A 16 -20.31 -5.94 13.42
CA ALA A 16 -19.35 -5.05 12.78
C ALA A 16 -18.32 -5.86 11.97
N THR A 17 -18.73 -6.31 10.78
CA THR A 17 -17.80 -6.86 9.78
C THR A 17 -17.14 -5.70 9.05
N VAL A 18 -16.12 -5.08 9.65
CA VAL A 18 -15.27 -4.13 8.93
C VAL A 18 -14.33 -4.94 8.06
N ALA A 19 -14.77 -5.23 6.84
CA ALA A 19 -13.91 -5.78 5.80
C ALA A 19 -12.79 -4.76 5.51
N LEU A 20 -11.55 -5.07 5.89
CA LEU A 20 -10.38 -4.34 5.42
C LEU A 20 -10.31 -4.49 3.90
N GLY A 21 -10.85 -3.50 3.21
CA GLY A 21 -10.88 -3.43 1.76
C GLY A 21 -9.50 -3.14 1.19
N VAL A 22 -8.64 -4.15 1.07
CA VAL A 22 -7.54 -4.12 0.08
C VAL A 22 -8.20 -4.12 -1.29
N VAL A 23 -8.18 -3.00 -2.00
CA VAL A 23 -8.52 -2.95 -3.43
C VAL A 23 -7.22 -3.18 -4.18
N VAL A 24 -6.87 -4.45 -4.43
CA VAL A 24 -5.94 -4.74 -5.53
C VAL A 24 -6.81 -4.84 -6.76
N ALA A 25 -6.68 -3.89 -7.69
CA ALA A 25 -7.12 -4.15 -9.06
C ALA A 25 -6.28 -5.33 -9.56
N ILE A 26 -6.82 -6.55 -9.51
CA ILE A 26 -6.21 -7.71 -10.14
C ILE A 26 -6.46 -7.50 -11.64
N PRO A 27 -5.43 -7.21 -12.46
CA PRO A 27 -5.65 -7.12 -13.90
C PRO A 27 -6.22 -8.46 -14.37
N THR A 28 -7.33 -8.39 -15.13
CA THR A 28 -7.89 -9.54 -15.82
C THR A 28 -6.81 -10.13 -16.71
N LEU A 29 -6.50 -11.42 -16.51
CA LEU A 29 -5.66 -12.21 -17.39
C LEU A 29 -6.38 -12.32 -18.75
N VAL A 30 -6.03 -11.47 -19.71
CA VAL A 30 -6.37 -11.71 -21.11
C VAL A 30 -5.28 -12.61 -21.68
N GLY A 31 -5.66 -13.86 -21.96
CA GLY A 31 -4.81 -14.85 -22.60
C GLY A 31 -4.56 -14.50 -24.06
N PHE A 32 -3.30 -14.58 -24.47
CA PHE A 32 -2.91 -14.66 -25.87
C PHE A 32 -3.31 -16.02 -26.44
N GLY A 33 -4.03 -16.02 -27.56
CA GLY A 33 -4.29 -17.24 -28.35
C GLY A 33 -5.01 -16.96 -29.67
N GLY A 34 -4.27 -17.05 -30.78
CA GLY A 34 -4.74 -17.69 -32.03
C GLY A 34 -5.55 -16.88 -33.04
N ARG A 35 -5.03 -16.79 -34.28
CA ARG A 35 -5.64 -16.23 -35.50
C ARG A 35 -6.73 -17.14 -36.13
N ARG A 36 -7.64 -16.48 -36.87
CA ARG A 36 -8.45 -16.83 -38.07
C ARG A 36 -9.95 -16.60 -37.81
N ALA A 37 -10.80 -16.10 -38.73
CA ALA A 37 -10.71 -15.45 -40.03
C ALA A 37 -12.09 -14.80 -40.34
N GLU A 38 -12.08 -13.73 -41.12
CA GLU A 38 -13.11 -13.12 -42.01
C GLU A 38 -14.62 -13.01 -41.69
N ALA A 39 -15.16 -11.88 -42.16
CA ALA A 39 -16.51 -11.31 -42.06
C ALA A 39 -17.48 -11.92 -43.15
N PRO A 40 -18.71 -11.41 -43.49
CA PRO A 40 -19.17 -10.00 -43.45
C PRO A 40 -20.66 -9.69 -43.14
N SER A 41 -20.90 -8.38 -42.93
CA SER A 41 -22.05 -7.54 -43.33
C SER A 41 -23.49 -7.87 -42.89
N GLN A 42 -24.19 -6.88 -42.31
CA GLN A 42 -25.14 -5.98 -43.03
C GLN A 42 -25.88 -5.05 -42.04
N SER A 43 -26.06 -3.78 -42.44
CA SER A 43 -27.08 -2.85 -41.93
C SER A 43 -28.24 -2.80 -42.91
N PRO A 44 -29.45 -2.41 -42.48
CA PRO A 44 -29.96 -1.04 -42.68
C PRO A 44 -30.69 -0.54 -41.42
N GLY A 45 -31.05 0.73 -41.18
CA GLY A 45 -31.27 1.88 -42.04
C GLY A 45 -32.64 2.52 -41.73
N SER A 46 -32.62 3.76 -41.20
CA SER A 46 -33.70 4.80 -41.26
C SER A 46 -34.93 4.62 -40.34
N SER A 47 -35.72 5.64 -39.94
CA SER A 47 -35.70 7.11 -40.01
C SER A 47 -36.82 7.63 -39.07
N ARG A 48 -36.69 8.84 -38.50
CA ARG A 48 -37.61 9.98 -38.67
C ARG A 48 -37.37 11.09 -37.64
N ALA A 49 -37.42 12.31 -38.17
CA ALA A 49 -37.28 13.60 -37.50
C ALA A 49 -38.62 14.20 -37.10
N SER A 50 -38.59 15.19 -36.18
CA SER A 50 -39.33 16.48 -36.19
C SER A 50 -38.90 17.25 -34.92
N ALA A 51 -38.21 18.40 -35.01
CA ALA A 51 -38.74 19.77 -35.21
C ALA A 51 -39.68 20.20 -34.06
N SER A 52 -39.61 21.36 -33.38
CA SER A 52 -38.81 22.60 -33.42
C SER A 52 -39.17 23.42 -32.16
N ARG A 53 -38.28 24.30 -31.68
CA ARG A 53 -38.53 25.75 -31.46
C ARG A 53 -37.43 26.42 -30.63
N THR A 54 -36.86 27.43 -31.26
CA THR A 54 -36.00 28.54 -30.81
C THR A 54 -36.69 29.43 -29.79
N ILE A 55 -35.96 29.99 -28.80
CA ILE A 55 -35.95 31.42 -28.45
C ILE A 55 -34.54 31.81 -27.97
N ASP A 56 -34.10 32.93 -28.51
CA ASP A 56 -32.83 33.65 -28.40
C ASP A 56 -32.83 34.61 -27.18
N SER A 57 -31.66 34.89 -26.57
CA SER A 57 -31.26 36.20 -26.00
C SER A 57 -30.04 36.14 -25.06
N GLN A 58 -29.02 36.93 -25.43
CA GLN A 58 -27.89 37.46 -24.65
C GLN A 58 -27.89 39.00 -24.87
N PRO A 59 -26.98 39.82 -24.24
CA PRO A 59 -26.61 40.05 -22.84
C PRO A 59 -26.84 41.55 -22.47
N PRO A 60 -26.23 42.12 -21.40
CA PRO A 60 -25.04 42.97 -21.64
C PRO A 60 -23.97 43.04 -20.51
N ALA A 61 -22.88 43.75 -20.82
CA ALA A 61 -21.62 43.95 -20.10
C ALA A 61 -21.57 45.23 -19.22
N GLY A 62 -20.53 45.37 -18.36
CA GLY A 62 -20.16 46.67 -17.76
C GLY A 62 -19.18 46.67 -16.56
N THR A 63 -17.87 46.72 -16.88
CA THR A 63 -16.68 47.33 -16.21
C THR A 63 -16.73 48.03 -14.82
N ALA A 64 -15.70 47.80 -13.98
CA ALA A 64 -14.65 48.77 -13.57
C ALA A 64 -13.72 48.25 -12.43
N SER A 65 -12.41 48.54 -12.53
CA SER A 65 -11.39 48.41 -11.47
C SER A 65 -11.25 49.70 -10.64
N PRO A 66 -10.58 49.66 -9.46
CA PRO A 66 -9.29 50.39 -9.39
C PRO A 66 -8.19 49.76 -8.48
N ARG A 67 -6.95 49.86 -9.00
CA ARG A 67 -5.67 50.33 -8.40
C ARG A 67 -5.04 49.67 -7.15
N ALA A 68 -3.75 49.35 -7.31
CA ALA A 68 -2.77 48.87 -6.31
C ALA A 68 -2.20 49.96 -5.38
N PRO A 69 -1.41 49.55 -4.36
CA PRO A 69 -0.04 50.11 -4.25
C PRO A 69 1.09 49.10 -3.94
N ALA A 70 2.23 49.38 -4.59
CA ALA A 70 3.66 49.31 -4.24
C ALA A 70 4.30 48.26 -3.27
N ALA A 71 5.23 47.48 -3.84
CA ALA A 71 6.67 47.32 -3.54
C ALA A 71 7.25 47.11 -2.11
N GLY A 72 8.14 46.10 -2.02
CA GLY A 72 9.12 45.81 -0.94
C GLY A 72 8.73 44.58 -0.13
N VAL A 73 9.46 43.47 -0.02
CA VAL A 73 10.91 43.22 0.09
C VAL A 73 11.16 41.76 -0.34
N SER A 74 12.19 41.52 -1.16
CA SER A 74 12.65 40.16 -1.52
C SER A 74 13.36 39.48 -0.35
N PRO A 75 13.12 38.18 -0.06
CA PRO A 75 13.90 37.47 0.94
C PRO A 75 15.32 37.16 0.42
N PRO A 76 16.36 37.19 1.28
CA PRO A 76 17.73 36.95 0.88
C PRO A 76 17.95 35.48 0.43
N PRO A 77 18.95 35.23 -0.44
CA PRO A 77 19.26 33.88 -0.90
C PRO A 77 19.75 33.00 0.27
N PRO A 78 19.44 31.68 0.26
CA PRO A 78 19.92 30.78 1.29
C PRO A 78 21.44 30.67 1.24
N THR A 79 22.08 30.84 2.40
CA THR A 79 23.50 30.60 2.62
C THR A 79 23.88 29.16 2.27
N PRO A 80 25.08 28.93 1.67
CA PRO A 80 25.53 27.58 1.35
C PRO A 80 25.74 26.79 2.64
N SER A 81 25.10 25.62 2.74
CA SER A 81 25.31 24.69 3.85
C SER A 81 26.77 24.21 3.88
N PRO A 82 27.38 24.06 5.09
CA PRO A 82 28.78 23.70 5.21
C PRO A 82 29.04 22.28 4.69
N LYS A 83 30.15 22.14 3.97
CA LYS A 83 30.71 20.88 3.47
C LYS A 83 30.92 19.91 4.66
N PRO A 84 30.53 18.62 4.57
CA PRO A 84 30.80 17.67 5.65
C PRO A 84 32.31 17.49 5.83
N PRO A 85 32.81 17.42 7.08
CA PRO A 85 34.24 17.21 7.32
C PRO A 85 34.67 15.85 6.79
N ALA A 86 35.85 15.85 6.18
CA ALA A 86 36.52 14.65 5.71
C ALA A 86 36.94 13.78 6.90
N GLY A 87 36.61 12.48 6.80
CA GLY A 87 37.37 11.38 7.38
C GLY A 87 37.39 11.24 8.90
N THR A 88 36.65 10.24 9.40
CA THR A 88 37.22 9.31 10.38
C THR A 88 36.81 7.89 10.02
N SER A 89 37.81 7.12 9.60
CA SER A 89 37.79 5.66 9.49
C SER A 89 37.50 5.07 10.87
N GLY A 90 36.30 4.51 11.03
CA GLY A 90 35.94 3.66 12.17
C GLY A 90 35.56 2.29 11.64
N ALA A 91 36.34 1.27 12.00
CA ALA A 91 36.23 -0.11 11.55
C ALA A 91 34.78 -0.63 11.58
N ALA A 92 34.24 -0.94 10.40
CA ALA A 92 32.94 -1.59 10.26
C ALA A 92 33.03 -3.02 10.82
N ARG A 93 32.29 -3.30 11.88
CA ARG A 93 32.06 -4.67 12.35
C ARG A 93 31.41 -5.48 11.21
N ALA A 94 32.19 -6.41 10.64
CA ALA A 94 31.71 -7.44 9.75
C ALA A 94 30.87 -8.45 10.54
N GLY A 95 29.55 -8.32 10.48
CA GLY A 95 28.59 -9.35 10.84
C GLY A 95 27.55 -9.40 9.74
N GLY A 96 27.41 -10.54 9.07
CA GLY A 96 26.38 -10.72 8.05
C GLY A 96 24.96 -10.52 8.61
N PRO A 97 23.92 -10.53 7.76
CA PRO A 97 22.54 -10.44 8.22
C PRO A 97 22.27 -11.54 9.27
N SER A 98 21.64 -11.19 10.39
CA SER A 98 21.32 -12.12 11.49
C SER A 98 20.17 -13.10 11.14
N PHE A 99 19.95 -13.36 9.85
CA PHE A 99 18.88 -14.20 9.33
C PHE A 99 19.35 -14.88 8.04
N ARG A 100 18.75 -16.03 7.74
CA ARG A 100 18.96 -16.81 6.52
C ARG A 100 18.63 -15.96 5.31
N THR A 101 19.48 -16.01 4.28
CA THR A 101 19.29 -15.29 3.03
C THR A 101 19.46 -16.24 1.85
N VAL A 102 18.98 -15.81 0.68
CA VAL A 102 19.24 -16.48 -0.59
C VAL A 102 19.95 -15.53 -1.56
N ARG A 103 20.71 -16.06 -2.51
CA ARG A 103 21.22 -15.26 -3.62
C ARG A 103 20.06 -14.81 -4.50
N LEU A 104 19.89 -13.50 -4.68
CA LEU A 104 18.86 -12.92 -5.54
C LEU A 104 19.47 -12.24 -6.77
N THR A 105 18.96 -12.66 -7.93
CA THR A 105 19.03 -11.91 -9.19
C THR A 105 17.64 -11.32 -9.44
N LEU A 106 17.48 -10.03 -9.15
CA LEU A 106 16.19 -9.36 -9.24
C LEU A 106 15.98 -8.79 -10.64
N ALA A 107 14.80 -9.02 -11.22
CA ALA A 107 14.39 -8.39 -12.47
C ALA A 107 14.30 -6.87 -12.27
N ARG A 108 14.70 -6.09 -13.28
CA ARG A 108 14.47 -4.64 -13.32
C ARG A 108 13.23 -4.35 -14.14
N LEU A 109 12.08 -4.29 -13.47
CA LEU A 109 10.81 -4.03 -14.14
C LEU A 109 10.64 -2.56 -14.54
N THR A 110 9.99 -2.31 -15.68
CA THR A 110 9.57 -0.96 -16.09
C THR A 110 8.38 -0.49 -15.26
N PRO A 111 8.05 0.82 -15.23
CA PRO A 111 6.89 1.33 -14.49
C PRO A 111 5.58 0.62 -14.86
N ALA A 112 5.37 0.31 -16.14
CA ALA A 112 4.18 -0.41 -16.63
C ALA A 112 4.10 -1.88 -16.19
N GLN A 113 5.20 -2.45 -15.69
CA GLN A 113 5.27 -3.83 -15.21
C GLN A 113 5.12 -3.95 -13.68
N LEU A 114 5.14 -2.82 -12.96
CA LEU A 114 5.00 -2.77 -11.50
C LEU A 114 3.55 -3.00 -11.04
N PRO A 115 3.31 -3.40 -9.79
CA PRO A 115 1.97 -3.62 -9.27
C PRO A 115 1.21 -2.30 -9.07
N TYR A 116 -0.06 -2.38 -8.63
CA TYR A 116 -0.89 -1.22 -8.25
C TYR A 116 -1.24 -0.25 -9.38
N GLN A 117 -1.26 -0.72 -10.62
CA GLN A 117 -1.79 0.04 -11.75
C GLN A 117 -3.28 -0.30 -11.92
N GLY A 118 -4.12 0.73 -11.90
CA GLY A 118 -5.55 0.61 -12.15
C GLY A 118 -5.85 0.67 -13.65
N ALA A 119 -6.88 -0.05 -14.08
CA ALA A 119 -7.35 0.03 -15.48
C ALA A 119 -7.95 1.41 -15.82
N ARG A 120 -8.39 2.16 -14.79
CA ARG A 120 -8.96 3.51 -14.93
C ARG A 120 -8.47 4.39 -13.77
N PRO A 121 -8.36 5.71 -13.98
CA PRO A 121 -8.06 6.65 -12.90
C PRO A 121 -9.15 6.66 -11.83
N VAL A 122 -8.76 6.84 -10.56
CA VAL A 122 -9.73 6.99 -9.45
C VAL A 122 -10.47 8.33 -9.53
N SER A 123 -11.71 8.37 -9.03
CA SER A 123 -12.49 9.61 -8.94
C SER A 123 -12.12 10.43 -7.71
N LEU A 124 -11.82 11.72 -7.91
CA LEU A 124 -11.61 12.66 -6.80
C LEU A 124 -12.93 13.22 -6.24
N SER A 125 -13.97 13.33 -7.06
CA SER A 125 -15.27 13.89 -6.67
C SER A 125 -16.19 12.88 -5.98
N SER A 126 -15.97 11.59 -6.25
CA SER A 126 -16.77 10.50 -5.66
C SER A 126 -15.89 9.29 -5.39
N PRO A 127 -14.94 9.40 -4.44
CA PRO A 127 -14.11 8.26 -4.05
C PRO A 127 -14.97 7.16 -3.41
N PRO A 128 -14.63 5.87 -3.60
CA PRO A 128 -15.42 4.75 -3.07
C PRO A 128 -15.19 4.52 -1.56
N TYR A 129 -14.73 5.53 -0.83
CA TYR A 129 -14.40 5.48 0.58
C TYR A 129 -14.56 6.86 1.23
N PRO A 130 -14.79 6.93 2.56
CA PRO A 130 -14.84 8.19 3.28
C PRO A 130 -13.50 8.95 3.20
N THR A 131 -13.58 10.27 3.07
CA THR A 131 -12.41 11.17 3.10
C THR A 131 -12.64 12.33 4.07
N ASP A 132 -11.55 12.91 4.57
CA ASP A 132 -11.58 14.23 5.22
C ASP A 132 -11.91 15.34 4.19
N SER A 133 -12.09 16.58 4.67
CA SER A 133 -12.37 17.75 3.82
C SER A 133 -11.27 18.08 2.81
N ARG A 134 -10.09 17.45 2.92
CA ARG A 134 -8.94 17.65 2.04
C ARG A 134 -8.75 16.48 1.06
N GLY A 135 -9.69 15.53 1.02
CA GLY A 135 -9.69 14.37 0.14
C GLY A 135 -8.82 13.21 0.63
N VAL A 136 -8.35 13.23 1.88
CA VAL A 136 -7.54 12.15 2.45
C VAL A 136 -8.44 11.08 3.05
N ARG A 137 -8.23 9.82 2.67
CA ARG A 137 -9.03 8.68 3.11
C ARG A 137 -8.98 8.52 4.64
N VAL A 138 -10.14 8.27 5.21
CA VAL A 138 -10.30 7.90 6.62
C VAL A 138 -11.00 6.56 6.75
N VAL A 139 -10.78 5.88 7.87
CA VAL A 139 -11.56 4.72 8.29
C VAL A 139 -12.41 5.12 9.49
N ILE A 140 -13.70 4.76 9.48
CA ILE A 140 -14.57 5.01 10.62
C ILE A 140 -14.53 3.81 11.55
N ARG A 141 -14.14 4.03 12.81
CA ARG A 141 -14.16 3.02 13.88
C ARG A 141 -14.78 3.65 15.12
N ASP A 142 -15.75 2.96 15.72
CA ASP A 142 -16.45 3.41 16.92
C ASP A 142 -16.99 4.86 16.79
N GLY A 143 -17.53 5.18 15.62
CA GLY A 143 -18.06 6.51 15.29
C GLY A 143 -17.00 7.60 15.06
N LYS A 144 -15.71 7.29 15.15
CA LYS A 144 -14.60 8.24 14.98
C LYS A 144 -13.83 7.99 13.69
N ALA A 145 -13.35 9.06 13.08
CA ALA A 145 -12.50 9.00 11.89
C ALA A 145 -11.03 8.78 12.28
N HIS A 146 -10.42 7.75 11.71
CA HIS A 146 -9.02 7.38 11.91
C HIS A 146 -8.27 7.35 10.59
N TYR A 147 -6.96 7.57 10.65
CA TYR A 147 -6.07 7.49 9.49
C TYR A 147 -5.29 6.18 9.56
N ALA A 148 -5.69 5.21 8.74
CA ALA A 148 -5.06 3.90 8.72
C ALA A 148 -3.94 3.84 7.66
N PRO A 149 -2.68 3.60 8.05
CA PRO A 149 -1.52 3.64 7.14
C PRO A 149 -1.64 2.82 5.85
N VAL A 150 -2.16 1.59 5.90
CA VAL A 150 -2.38 0.77 4.68
C VAL A 150 -3.31 1.48 3.70
N GLN A 151 -4.43 2.00 4.18
CA GLN A 151 -5.45 2.67 3.37
C GLN A 151 -4.92 3.98 2.78
N LEU A 152 -4.12 4.72 3.55
CA LEU A 152 -3.43 5.92 3.06
C LEU A 152 -2.41 5.58 1.98
N ALA A 153 -1.55 4.57 2.20
CA ALA A 153 -0.56 4.18 1.20
C ALA A 153 -1.22 3.67 -0.09
N GLN A 154 -2.31 2.91 0.01
CA GLN A 154 -3.12 2.48 -1.14
C GLN A 154 -3.70 3.66 -1.91
N GLN A 155 -4.35 4.61 -1.20
CA GLN A 155 -4.85 5.82 -1.82
C GLN A 155 -3.71 6.59 -2.51
N GLY A 156 -2.55 6.73 -1.86
CA GLY A 156 -1.39 7.39 -2.43
C GLY A 156 -0.91 6.75 -3.74
N LEU A 157 -0.83 5.41 -3.77
CA LEU A 157 -0.49 4.65 -4.98
C LEU A 157 -1.51 4.86 -6.10
N GLU A 158 -2.81 4.77 -5.79
CA GLU A 158 -3.91 4.99 -6.73
C GLU A 158 -3.88 6.42 -7.32
N LEU A 159 -3.62 7.43 -6.49
CA LEU A 159 -3.54 8.82 -6.92
C LEU A 159 -2.32 9.09 -7.82
N VAL A 160 -1.16 8.53 -7.48
CA VAL A 160 0.03 8.65 -8.34
C VAL A 160 -0.18 7.93 -9.67
N ASP A 161 -0.85 6.77 -9.65
CA ASP A 161 -1.22 6.06 -10.88
C ASP A 161 -2.20 6.87 -11.73
N ALA A 162 -3.25 7.43 -11.13
CA ALA A 162 -4.20 8.31 -11.81
C ALA A 162 -3.53 9.58 -12.39
N PHE A 163 -2.54 10.15 -11.69
CA PHE A 163 -1.73 11.23 -12.25
C PHE A 163 -0.96 10.78 -13.49
N ASN A 164 -0.29 9.63 -13.44
CA ASN A 164 0.47 9.12 -14.59
C ASN A 164 -0.43 8.84 -15.80
N GLN A 165 -1.68 8.43 -15.57
CA GLN A 165 -2.65 8.17 -16.64
C GLN A 165 -3.24 9.45 -17.25
N THR A 166 -3.40 10.52 -16.46
CA THR A 166 -4.20 11.70 -16.87
C THR A 166 -3.42 13.00 -16.99
N GLY A 167 -2.24 13.10 -16.39
CA GLY A 167 -1.48 14.34 -16.24
C GLY A 167 -2.10 15.38 -15.29
N LYS A 168 -3.26 15.11 -14.67
CA LYS A 168 -3.99 16.10 -13.86
C LYS A 168 -3.32 16.31 -12.50
N ARG A 169 -2.79 17.52 -12.26
CA ARG A 169 -2.06 17.88 -11.03
C ARG A 169 -2.87 17.71 -9.74
N ALA A 170 -4.20 17.81 -9.81
CA ALA A 170 -5.09 17.60 -8.66
C ALA A 170 -4.85 16.24 -7.97
N TYR A 171 -4.52 15.19 -8.72
CA TYR A 171 -4.17 13.89 -8.14
C TYR A 171 -2.88 13.95 -7.31
N LEU A 172 -1.83 14.62 -7.81
CA LEU A 172 -0.60 14.80 -7.06
C LEU A 172 -0.79 15.66 -5.81
N ASP A 173 -1.66 16.67 -5.88
CA ASP A 173 -1.93 17.53 -4.71
C ASP A 173 -2.58 16.74 -3.58
N VAL A 174 -3.54 15.87 -3.88
CA VAL A 174 -4.10 14.95 -2.88
C VAL A 174 -3.06 13.92 -2.42
N ALA A 175 -2.26 13.35 -3.33
CA ALA A 175 -1.20 12.41 -2.96
C ALA A 175 -0.20 13.03 -1.98
N ARG A 176 0.19 14.29 -2.17
CA ARG A 176 1.06 15.02 -1.24
C ARG A 176 0.43 15.19 0.15
N ARG A 177 -0.89 15.42 0.22
CA ARG A 177 -1.62 15.49 1.50
C ARG A 177 -1.64 14.13 2.21
N VAL A 178 -1.86 13.05 1.46
CA VAL A 178 -1.78 11.67 1.96
C VAL A 178 -0.39 11.37 2.53
N ALA A 179 0.67 11.71 1.78
CA ALA A 179 2.06 11.61 2.23
C ALA A 179 2.30 12.42 3.52
N GLY A 180 1.77 13.64 3.59
CA GLY A 180 1.82 14.48 4.78
C GLY A 180 1.13 13.84 5.99
N GLN A 181 -0.04 13.19 5.82
CA GLN A 181 -0.72 12.51 6.93
C GLN A 181 0.08 11.29 7.44
N LEU A 182 0.72 10.52 6.55
CA LEU A 182 1.59 9.41 6.94
C LEU A 182 2.80 9.89 7.75
N VAL A 183 3.47 10.96 7.30
CA VAL A 183 4.64 11.52 8.01
C VAL A 183 4.25 12.15 9.34
N LEU A 184 3.16 12.94 9.36
CA LEU A 184 2.69 13.64 10.57
C LEU A 184 2.35 12.70 11.73
N ARG A 185 1.82 11.51 11.42
CA ARG A 185 1.43 10.50 12.42
C ARG A 185 2.54 9.50 12.72
N GLY A 186 3.43 9.28 11.77
CA GLY A 186 4.52 8.34 11.94
C GLY A 186 5.43 8.73 13.10
N ARG A 187 6.02 7.73 13.74
CA ARG A 187 6.96 7.89 14.85
C ARG A 187 8.35 7.44 14.43
N SER A 188 9.36 8.22 14.80
CA SER A 188 10.74 7.88 14.49
C SER A 188 11.36 7.05 15.60
N PHE A 189 11.85 5.85 15.26
CA PHE A 189 12.61 4.97 16.16
C PHE A 189 13.79 4.38 15.39
N SER A 190 14.97 4.32 16.03
CA SER A 190 16.16 3.68 15.44
C SER A 190 16.45 4.11 13.99
N ASN A 191 16.28 5.42 13.72
CA ASN A 191 16.42 6.08 12.40
C ASN A 191 15.41 5.66 11.31
N GLY A 192 14.38 4.90 11.68
CA GLY A 192 13.24 4.52 10.83
C GLY A 192 11.97 5.29 11.19
N LEU A 193 11.11 5.52 10.19
CA LEU A 193 9.78 6.10 10.36
C LEU A 193 8.73 4.97 10.40
N PHE A 194 8.17 4.72 11.57
CA PHE A 194 7.11 3.74 11.78
C PHE A 194 5.74 4.38 11.59
N LEU A 195 4.94 3.82 10.68
CA LEU A 195 3.60 4.32 10.39
C LEU A 195 2.60 3.76 11.40
N THR A 196 1.96 4.66 12.14
CA THR A 196 1.15 4.33 13.32
C THR A 196 -0.31 4.12 12.99
N TYR A 197 -0.88 3.09 13.59
CA TYR A 197 -2.31 2.97 13.82
C TYR A 197 -2.64 3.52 15.21
N ASP A 198 -3.62 4.42 15.30
CA ASP A 198 -4.03 5.10 16.53
C ASP A 198 -5.30 4.51 17.17
N PHE A 199 -5.74 3.34 16.69
CA PHE A 199 -6.91 2.61 17.19
C PHE A 199 -6.57 1.16 17.53
N ALA A 200 -7.33 0.58 18.44
CA ALA A 200 -7.19 -0.84 18.78
C ALA A 200 -7.69 -1.74 17.64
N PHE A 201 -7.01 -2.87 17.42
CA PHE A 201 -7.38 -3.84 16.39
C PHE A 201 -7.53 -5.25 16.99
N PRO A 202 -8.76 -5.77 17.15
CA PRO A 202 -8.99 -7.15 17.56
C PRO A 202 -8.73 -8.10 16.39
N MET A 203 -7.73 -8.95 16.52
CA MET A 203 -7.31 -9.89 15.48
C MET A 203 -8.44 -10.84 15.13
N HIS A 204 -8.89 -10.81 13.87
CA HIS A 204 -10.01 -11.62 13.40
C HIS A 204 -11.28 -11.49 14.26
N GLY A 205 -11.48 -10.33 14.90
CA GLY A 205 -12.59 -10.10 15.83
C GLY A 205 -12.44 -10.77 17.20
N ARG A 206 -11.28 -11.35 17.52
CA ARG A 206 -10.99 -11.99 18.81
C ARG A 206 -10.64 -10.94 19.85
N SER A 207 -11.46 -10.83 20.90
CA SER A 207 -11.23 -9.89 22.01
C SER A 207 -10.04 -10.26 22.89
N SER A 208 -9.58 -11.52 22.86
CA SER A 208 -8.39 -11.99 23.57
C SER A 208 -7.08 -11.57 22.92
N GLU A 209 -7.11 -11.15 21.66
CA GLU A 209 -5.92 -10.79 20.88
C GLU A 209 -6.12 -9.43 20.23
N VAL A 210 -5.76 -8.38 20.97
CA VAL A 210 -5.97 -7.00 20.54
C VAL A 210 -4.63 -6.29 20.42
N LEU A 211 -4.31 -5.81 19.23
CA LEU A 211 -3.25 -4.82 19.03
C LEU A 211 -3.71 -3.49 19.62
N ARG A 212 -3.03 -3.05 20.68
CA ARG A 212 -3.33 -1.79 21.35
C ARG A 212 -2.63 -0.64 20.62
N ALA A 213 -3.34 0.49 20.50
CA ALA A 213 -2.75 1.69 19.94
C ALA A 213 -1.64 2.26 20.86
N PRO A 214 -0.56 2.84 20.30
CA PRO A 214 -0.21 2.79 18.88
C PRO A 214 0.39 1.43 18.50
N TRP A 215 0.05 0.94 17.31
CA TRP A 215 0.69 -0.23 16.71
C TRP A 215 1.12 0.05 15.27
N TYR A 216 1.92 -0.85 14.69
CA TYR A 216 2.58 -0.68 13.38
C TYR A 216 2.28 -1.86 12.47
N SER A 217 2.53 -1.74 11.16
CA SER A 217 2.31 -2.84 10.21
C SER A 217 3.38 -2.91 9.14
N GLY A 218 3.98 -4.09 8.95
CA GLY A 218 4.92 -4.35 7.87
C GLY A 218 4.30 -4.14 6.48
N MET A 219 3.01 -4.49 6.33
CA MET A 219 2.25 -4.20 5.11
C MET A 219 2.15 -2.69 4.84
N ALA A 220 1.87 -1.90 5.89
CA ALA A 220 1.84 -0.45 5.77
C ALA A 220 3.19 0.12 5.34
N GLN A 221 4.29 -0.35 5.96
CA GLN A 221 5.64 0.08 5.61
C GLN A 221 5.96 -0.23 4.14
N GLY A 222 5.63 -1.44 3.67
CA GLY A 222 5.85 -1.85 2.28
C GLY A 222 5.11 -0.98 1.27
N LEU A 223 3.79 -0.86 1.44
CA LEU A 223 2.95 -0.06 0.55
C LEU A 223 3.38 1.42 0.55
N ALA A 224 3.70 1.96 1.72
CA ALA A 224 4.16 3.33 1.83
C ALA A 224 5.53 3.54 1.19
N ALA A 225 6.46 2.59 1.29
CA ALA A 225 7.74 2.67 0.58
C ALA A 225 7.54 2.74 -0.94
N SER A 226 6.70 1.87 -1.52
CA SER A 226 6.30 1.97 -2.94
C SER A 226 5.65 3.32 -3.25
N PHE A 227 4.73 3.79 -2.41
CA PHE A 227 4.06 5.06 -2.59
C PHE A 227 5.04 6.24 -2.64
N PHE A 228 5.92 6.36 -1.65
CA PHE A 228 6.89 7.46 -1.57
C PHE A 228 7.90 7.43 -2.72
N VAL A 229 8.35 6.24 -3.15
CA VAL A 229 9.19 6.09 -4.35
C VAL A 229 8.48 6.62 -5.59
N ARG A 230 7.23 6.22 -5.81
CA ARG A 230 6.45 6.65 -6.99
C ARG A 230 6.10 8.14 -6.92
N LEU A 231 5.77 8.64 -5.73
CA LEU A 231 5.49 10.06 -5.51
C LEU A 231 6.73 10.92 -5.75
N ALA A 232 7.93 10.49 -5.32
CA ALA A 232 9.18 11.18 -5.61
C ALA A 232 9.39 11.35 -7.12
N ARG A 233 9.21 10.26 -7.88
CA ARG A 233 9.31 10.27 -9.35
C ARG A 233 8.25 11.19 -9.99
N ALA A 234 6.98 11.02 -9.62
CA ALA A 234 5.88 11.73 -10.26
C ALA A 234 5.86 13.24 -9.94
N SER A 235 6.29 13.61 -8.74
CA SER A 235 6.31 15.01 -8.29
C SER A 235 7.62 15.76 -8.59
N GLY A 236 8.68 15.03 -8.97
CA GLY A 236 10.03 15.59 -9.12
C GLY A 236 10.68 16.01 -7.79
N GLN A 237 10.10 15.65 -6.63
CA GLN A 237 10.60 16.09 -5.33
C GLN A 237 11.41 14.97 -4.64
N PRO A 238 12.75 15.12 -4.54
CA PRO A 238 13.61 14.08 -3.97
C PRO A 238 13.39 13.86 -2.46
N GLY A 239 12.71 14.79 -1.78
CA GLY A 239 12.33 14.65 -0.37
C GLY A 239 11.50 13.40 -0.09
N PHE A 240 10.60 13.02 -0.99
CA PHE A 240 9.80 11.80 -0.82
C PHE A 240 10.64 10.53 -0.90
N LEU A 241 11.72 10.51 -1.67
CA LEU A 241 12.62 9.36 -1.71
C LEU A 241 13.40 9.21 -0.39
N ARG A 242 13.76 10.32 0.26
CA ARG A 242 14.31 10.29 1.63
C ARG A 242 13.31 9.72 2.63
N THR A 243 12.04 10.10 2.52
CA THR A 243 10.96 9.54 3.35
C THR A 243 10.78 8.04 3.11
N ALA A 244 10.82 7.58 1.85
CA ALA A 244 10.80 6.14 1.54
C ALA A 244 11.95 5.39 2.25
N GLY A 245 13.15 5.99 2.30
CA GLY A 245 14.28 5.43 3.03
C GLY A 245 14.08 5.35 4.55
N LEU A 246 13.39 6.31 5.15
CA LEU A 246 13.02 6.25 6.58
C LEU A 246 11.99 5.15 6.84
N VAL A 247 10.95 5.04 6.00
CA VAL A 247 9.94 3.97 6.11
C VAL A 247 10.58 2.59 5.93
N MET A 248 11.53 2.47 5.01
CA MET A 248 12.29 1.23 4.77
C MET A 248 13.16 0.85 5.97
N ARG A 249 13.87 1.81 6.59
CA ARG A 249 14.68 1.59 7.79
C ARG A 249 13.88 1.04 8.98
N ALA A 250 12.59 1.35 9.08
CA ALA A 250 11.75 0.74 10.12
C ALA A 250 11.59 -0.78 9.95
N MET A 251 11.67 -1.32 8.72
CA MET A 251 11.71 -2.77 8.45
C MET A 251 13.10 -3.38 8.66
N GLU A 252 14.16 -2.58 8.77
CA GLU A 252 15.49 -3.06 9.19
C GLU A 252 15.57 -3.25 10.72
N ASN A 253 14.65 -2.63 11.46
CA ASN A 253 14.59 -2.74 12.91
C ASN A 253 13.95 -4.08 13.31
N LEU A 254 14.81 -5.05 13.65
CA LEU A 254 14.38 -6.35 14.14
C LEU A 254 13.92 -6.23 15.59
N ARG A 255 12.81 -6.88 15.92
CA ARG A 255 12.28 -7.01 17.29
C ARG A 255 13.34 -7.48 18.28
N THR A 256 14.20 -8.39 17.86
CA THR A 256 15.30 -8.94 18.68
C THR A 256 16.38 -7.91 19.04
N ARG A 257 16.41 -6.77 18.32
CA ARG A 257 17.32 -5.65 18.58
C ARG A 257 16.63 -4.54 19.38
N ASP A 258 15.40 -4.20 19.02
CA ASP A 258 14.60 -3.15 19.67
C ASP A 258 13.12 -3.48 19.51
N ASP A 259 12.45 -3.77 20.62
CA ASP A 259 11.04 -4.19 20.67
C ASP A 259 10.08 -3.03 20.95
N ARG A 260 10.56 -1.80 21.16
CA ARG A 260 9.72 -0.62 21.40
C ARG A 260 8.84 -0.27 20.19
N ALA A 261 9.36 -0.53 19.00
CA ALA A 261 8.64 -0.41 17.74
C ALA A 261 9.25 -1.38 16.73
N TRP A 262 8.48 -2.37 16.31
CA TRP A 262 8.96 -3.37 15.35
C TRP A 262 7.84 -3.79 14.41
N VAL A 263 8.25 -4.16 13.20
CA VAL A 263 7.43 -4.89 12.23
C VAL A 263 8.19 -6.08 11.66
N SER A 264 9.46 -6.26 12.04
CA SER A 264 10.33 -7.31 11.52
C SER A 264 10.89 -8.11 12.67
N THR A 265 10.93 -9.43 12.52
CA THR A 265 11.45 -10.35 13.53
C THR A 265 12.19 -11.48 12.83
N VAL A 266 13.03 -12.18 13.57
CA VAL A 266 13.70 -13.39 13.11
C VAL A 266 13.30 -14.50 14.07
N ASP A 267 12.75 -15.58 13.52
CA ASP A 267 12.36 -16.74 14.33
C ASP A 267 13.57 -17.56 14.81
N SER A 268 13.30 -18.57 15.63
CA SER A 268 14.33 -19.47 16.17
C SER A 268 15.04 -20.31 15.09
N LEU A 269 14.44 -20.46 13.91
CA LEU A 269 15.04 -21.14 12.76
C LEU A 269 15.93 -20.21 11.94
N GLY A 270 15.96 -18.92 12.27
CA GLY A 270 16.76 -17.90 11.60
C GLY A 270 16.07 -17.30 10.36
N TYR A 271 14.77 -17.46 10.18
CA TYR A 271 14.04 -16.87 9.05
C TYR A 271 13.47 -15.49 9.41
N LEU A 272 13.67 -14.53 8.51
CA LEU A 272 13.14 -13.17 8.63
C LEU A 272 11.65 -13.13 8.26
N TRP A 273 10.82 -12.63 9.18
CA TRP A 273 9.44 -12.29 8.89
C TRP A 273 9.17 -10.79 9.10
N ILE A 274 8.35 -10.20 8.23
CA ILE A 274 7.87 -8.82 8.31
C ILE A 274 6.37 -8.87 8.58
N GLU A 275 6.01 -8.73 9.83
CA GLU A 275 4.65 -8.93 10.31
C GLU A 275 3.69 -7.83 9.82
N GLU A 276 2.56 -8.23 9.24
CA GLU A 276 1.43 -7.33 9.02
C GLU A 276 0.89 -6.81 10.35
N TYR A 277 0.82 -7.71 11.32
CA TYR A 277 0.36 -7.51 12.67
C TYR A 277 1.50 -7.94 13.60
N PRO A 278 2.24 -7.02 14.23
CA PRO A 278 3.38 -7.33 15.12
C PRO A 278 2.92 -7.95 16.44
N LEU A 279 2.27 -9.10 16.32
CA LEU A 279 2.02 -10.11 17.32
C LEU A 279 3.01 -11.24 17.08
N ASP A 280 3.30 -11.99 18.13
CA ASP A 280 4.20 -13.12 18.04
C ASP A 280 3.66 -14.20 17.09
N HIS A 281 4.41 -14.47 16.02
CA HIS A 281 4.20 -15.55 15.05
C HIS A 281 2.80 -15.58 14.38
N ASP A 282 2.18 -14.42 14.12
CA ASP A 282 0.91 -14.39 13.36
C ASP A 282 1.14 -14.91 11.92
N HIS A 283 2.20 -14.41 11.29
CA HIS A 283 2.62 -14.76 9.93
C HIS A 283 1.47 -14.62 8.91
N THR A 284 0.89 -13.43 8.81
CA THR A 284 -0.07 -13.10 7.73
C THR A 284 0.63 -12.99 6.37
N LEU A 285 0.21 -13.79 5.39
CA LEU A 285 0.91 -13.94 4.10
C LEU A 285 0.80 -12.71 3.19
N ASN A 286 -0.37 -12.12 3.04
CA ASN A 286 -0.56 -11.00 2.10
C ASN A 286 0.25 -9.78 2.51
N GLY A 287 0.23 -9.41 3.80
CA GLY A 287 0.95 -8.26 4.29
C GLY A 287 2.45 -8.43 4.19
N TYR A 288 2.94 -9.64 4.48
CA TYR A 288 4.34 -9.99 4.27
C TYR A 288 4.78 -9.79 2.82
N LEU A 289 4.01 -10.32 1.86
CA LEU A 289 4.30 -10.15 0.43
C LEU A 289 4.25 -8.67 -0.02
N PHE A 290 3.32 -7.87 0.49
CA PHE A 290 3.30 -6.43 0.22
C PHE A 290 4.50 -5.69 0.82
N ALA A 291 4.98 -6.11 1.99
CA ALA A 291 6.23 -5.61 2.57
C ALA A 291 7.43 -5.88 1.65
N LEU A 292 7.54 -7.10 1.12
CA LEU A 292 8.59 -7.47 0.16
C LEU A 292 8.51 -6.65 -1.14
N PHE A 293 7.32 -6.33 -1.62
CA PHE A 293 7.17 -5.50 -2.83
C PHE A 293 7.62 -4.06 -2.61
N GLY A 294 7.39 -3.51 -1.42
CA GLY A 294 7.93 -2.20 -1.02
C GLY A 294 9.46 -2.19 -0.98
N LEU A 295 10.07 -3.23 -0.40
CA LEU A 295 11.53 -3.42 -0.42
C LEU A 295 12.08 -3.51 -1.85
N TYR A 296 11.41 -4.27 -2.71
CA TYR A 296 11.76 -4.41 -4.12
C TYR A 296 11.70 -3.08 -4.87
N GLU A 297 10.60 -2.31 -4.76
CA GLU A 297 10.49 -1.02 -5.44
C GLU A 297 11.50 0.01 -4.92
N TYR A 298 11.78 0.00 -3.62
CA TYR A 298 12.82 0.86 -3.05
C TYR A 298 14.23 0.47 -3.55
N TRP A 299 14.55 -0.82 -3.60
CA TRP A 299 15.79 -1.30 -4.21
C TRP A 299 15.88 -0.92 -5.70
N LEU A 300 14.80 -1.09 -6.46
CA LEU A 300 14.76 -0.78 -7.89
C LEU A 300 15.09 0.70 -8.14
N ALA A 301 14.57 1.60 -7.30
CA ALA A 301 14.77 3.04 -7.40
C ALA A 301 16.14 3.53 -6.91
N THR A 302 16.76 2.85 -5.95
CA THR A 302 17.94 3.37 -5.23
C THR A 302 19.20 2.51 -5.33
N GLY A 303 19.08 1.24 -5.71
CA GLY A 303 20.15 0.26 -5.59
C GLY A 303 20.48 -0.15 -4.15
N SER A 304 19.65 0.20 -3.15
CA SER A 304 19.92 -0.05 -1.73
C SER A 304 20.27 -1.51 -1.41
N GLY A 305 21.50 -1.73 -0.93
CA GLY A 305 21.97 -3.03 -0.48
C GLY A 305 21.18 -3.57 0.71
N ALA A 306 20.77 -2.70 1.64
CA ALA A 306 19.98 -3.07 2.80
C ALA A 306 18.59 -3.60 2.39
N ALA A 307 17.89 -2.89 1.48
CA ALA A 307 16.61 -3.36 0.96
C ALA A 307 16.75 -4.68 0.19
N LYS A 308 17.82 -4.84 -0.59
CA LYS A 308 18.12 -6.13 -1.27
C LYS A 308 18.38 -7.25 -0.26
N SER A 309 19.08 -6.97 0.84
CA SER A 309 19.37 -7.96 1.89
C SER A 309 18.12 -8.39 2.65
N LEU A 310 17.24 -7.45 3.02
CA LEU A 310 15.94 -7.77 3.62
C LEU A 310 15.08 -8.58 2.65
N LEU A 311 15.04 -8.21 1.37
CA LEU A 311 14.31 -8.96 0.36
C LEU A 311 14.87 -10.37 0.18
N ALA A 312 16.20 -10.54 0.22
CA ALA A 312 16.85 -11.85 0.19
C ALA A 312 16.51 -12.72 1.40
N GLY A 313 16.48 -12.13 2.60
CA GLY A 313 16.00 -12.81 3.80
C GLY A 313 14.53 -13.19 3.71
N GLY A 314 13.72 -12.28 3.19
CA GLY A 314 12.29 -12.50 3.06
C GLY A 314 11.92 -13.58 2.04
N VAL A 315 12.63 -13.63 0.92
CA VAL A 315 12.48 -14.71 -0.07
C VAL A 315 12.92 -16.06 0.52
N ALA A 316 13.99 -16.08 1.32
CA ALA A 316 14.44 -17.30 2.00
C ALA A 316 13.35 -17.84 2.95
N ALA A 317 12.80 -16.97 3.79
CA ALA A 317 11.71 -17.31 4.71
C ALA A 317 10.44 -17.74 3.96
N LEU A 318 10.05 -17.04 2.89
CA LEU A 318 8.87 -17.41 2.14
C LEU A 318 8.99 -18.78 1.49
N ARG A 319 10.16 -19.15 0.94
CA ARG A 319 10.40 -20.51 0.41
C ARG A 319 10.12 -21.58 1.45
N HIS A 320 10.49 -21.31 2.71
CA HIS A 320 10.27 -22.23 3.82
C HIS A 320 8.81 -22.29 4.26
N TYR A 321 8.16 -21.14 4.42
CA TYR A 321 6.83 -21.06 5.03
C TYR A 321 5.65 -21.15 4.06
N VAL A 322 5.80 -20.75 2.79
CA VAL A 322 4.67 -20.72 1.84
C VAL A 322 3.92 -22.06 1.69
N PRO A 323 4.58 -23.25 1.73
CA PRO A 323 3.85 -24.53 1.68
C PRO A 323 2.85 -24.71 2.82
N GLN A 324 3.10 -24.13 4.00
CA GLN A 324 2.25 -24.27 5.18
C GLN A 324 0.93 -23.48 5.06
N PHE A 325 0.87 -22.47 4.18
CA PHE A 325 -0.36 -21.74 3.89
C PHE A 325 -1.31 -22.50 2.96
N ARG A 326 -0.80 -23.52 2.27
CA ARG A 326 -1.60 -24.33 1.34
C ARG A 326 -2.58 -25.21 2.11
N ASN A 327 -3.82 -25.25 1.64
CA ASN A 327 -4.79 -26.26 2.04
C ASN A 327 -5.17 -27.01 0.77
N VAL A 328 -4.72 -28.26 0.61
CA VAL A 328 -4.95 -29.01 -0.64
C VAL A 328 -6.46 -29.16 -0.86
N GLY A 329 -6.94 -28.74 -2.03
CA GLY A 329 -8.37 -28.75 -2.38
C GLY A 329 -9.22 -27.69 -1.67
N ALA A 330 -8.62 -26.67 -1.04
CA ALA A 330 -9.34 -25.56 -0.43
C ALA A 330 -8.57 -24.23 -0.55
N ILE A 331 -9.23 -23.13 -0.19
CA ILE A 331 -8.56 -21.82 -0.14
C ILE A 331 -7.43 -21.80 0.90
N SER A 332 -6.31 -21.17 0.53
CA SER A 332 -5.14 -20.98 1.39
C SER A 332 -5.48 -20.28 2.70
N ALA A 333 -4.76 -20.62 3.77
CA ALA A 333 -4.81 -19.86 5.02
C ALA A 333 -4.31 -18.42 4.80
N TYR A 334 -4.90 -17.50 5.55
CA TYR A 334 -4.57 -16.08 5.61
C TYR A 334 -3.30 -15.83 6.43
N CYS A 335 -3.27 -16.41 7.64
CA CYS A 335 -2.18 -16.38 8.60
C CYS A 335 -1.88 -17.81 9.10
N LEU A 336 -0.66 -18.07 9.53
CA LEU A 336 -0.30 -19.40 10.05
C LEU A 336 -0.88 -19.65 11.44
N ARG A 337 -0.93 -18.62 12.28
CA ARG A 337 -1.40 -18.74 13.67
C ARG A 337 -2.88 -19.13 13.76
N HIS A 338 -3.77 -18.40 13.09
CA HIS A 338 -5.22 -18.64 13.22
C HIS A 338 -5.82 -19.45 12.09
N ARG A 339 -5.07 -19.70 11.01
CA ARG A 339 -5.49 -20.51 9.86
C ARG A 339 -6.80 -20.02 9.20
N VAL A 340 -7.15 -18.74 9.39
CA VAL A 340 -8.36 -18.12 8.84
C VAL A 340 -8.34 -18.24 7.32
N GLN A 341 -9.48 -18.51 6.72
CA GLN A 341 -9.62 -18.66 5.27
C GLN A 341 -10.53 -17.56 4.70
N ASN A 342 -10.12 -16.99 3.56
CA ASN A 342 -10.89 -15.94 2.90
C ASN A 342 -10.64 -15.95 1.39
N ALA A 343 -11.70 -16.12 0.59
CA ALA A 343 -11.59 -16.29 -0.86
C ALA A 343 -10.97 -15.06 -1.57
N LYS A 344 -11.24 -13.85 -1.07
CA LYS A 344 -10.60 -12.63 -1.60
C LYS A 344 -9.09 -12.68 -1.40
N TYR A 345 -8.64 -13.02 -0.19
CA TYR A 345 -7.20 -13.09 0.10
C TYR A 345 -6.53 -14.26 -0.60
N HIS A 346 -7.22 -15.37 -0.82
CA HIS A 346 -6.69 -16.46 -1.63
C HIS A 346 -6.33 -16.01 -3.06
N ARG A 347 -7.20 -15.25 -3.72
CA ARG A 347 -6.91 -14.65 -5.03
C ARG A 347 -5.74 -13.66 -4.98
N ILE A 348 -5.62 -12.91 -3.89
CA ILE A 348 -4.47 -12.01 -3.66
C ILE A 348 -3.18 -12.83 -3.53
N HIS A 349 -3.16 -13.91 -2.74
CA HIS A 349 -1.98 -14.78 -2.61
C HIS A 349 -1.52 -15.35 -3.95
N ILE A 350 -2.46 -15.84 -4.78
CA ILE A 350 -2.14 -16.35 -6.12
C ILE A 350 -1.43 -15.28 -6.95
N TRP A 351 -1.97 -14.06 -6.98
CA TRP A 351 -1.37 -12.94 -7.72
C TRP A 351 0.00 -12.54 -7.14
N GLN A 352 0.12 -12.43 -5.82
CA GLN A 352 1.36 -12.03 -5.16
C GLN A 352 2.48 -13.05 -5.39
N LEU A 353 2.21 -14.35 -5.29
CA LEU A 353 3.19 -15.41 -5.54
C LEU A 353 3.66 -15.40 -7.00
N ARG A 354 2.75 -15.16 -7.94
CA ARG A 354 3.11 -15.01 -9.36
C ARG A 354 3.99 -13.79 -9.58
N PHE A 355 3.65 -12.65 -8.97
CA PHE A 355 4.45 -11.44 -9.08
C PHE A 355 5.84 -11.62 -8.43
N LEU A 356 5.91 -12.31 -7.29
CA LEU A 356 7.18 -12.62 -6.65
C LEU A 356 8.07 -13.52 -7.53
N GLY A 357 7.50 -14.56 -8.13
CA GLY A 357 8.19 -15.41 -9.10
C GLY A 357 8.74 -14.60 -10.28
N ARG A 358 7.99 -13.61 -10.77
CA ARG A 358 8.44 -12.70 -11.84
C ARG A 358 9.62 -11.82 -11.42
N ILE A 359 9.59 -11.21 -10.23
CA ILE A 359 10.66 -10.29 -9.79
C ILE A 359 11.92 -11.02 -9.34
N THR A 360 11.81 -12.27 -8.88
CA THR A 360 12.94 -13.09 -8.40
C THR A 360 13.50 -14.04 -9.44
N GLY A 361 12.75 -14.36 -10.50
CA GLY A 361 13.06 -15.45 -11.43
C GLY A 361 12.86 -16.86 -10.82
N ASP A 362 12.38 -16.95 -9.58
CA ASP A 362 12.22 -18.22 -8.90
C ASP A 362 10.91 -18.91 -9.29
N ALA A 363 11.06 -19.98 -10.08
CA ALA A 363 9.93 -20.77 -10.57
C ALA A 363 9.13 -21.47 -9.45
N SER A 364 9.68 -21.64 -8.24
CA SER A 364 8.95 -22.25 -7.11
C SER A 364 7.73 -21.43 -6.70
N PHE A 365 7.81 -20.10 -6.70
CA PHE A 365 6.66 -19.23 -6.39
C PHE A 365 5.60 -19.28 -7.49
N SER A 366 6.01 -19.34 -8.75
CA SER A 366 5.08 -19.53 -9.87
C SER A 366 4.38 -20.89 -9.81
N ARG A 367 5.09 -21.95 -9.39
CA ARG A 367 4.47 -23.27 -9.15
C ARG A 367 3.49 -23.23 -7.98
N MET A 368 3.86 -22.59 -6.87
CA MET A 368 2.96 -22.45 -5.70
C MET A 368 1.72 -21.62 -6.03
N SER A 369 1.86 -20.54 -6.82
CA SER A 369 0.74 -19.76 -7.35
C SER A 369 -0.24 -20.64 -8.15
N LYS A 370 0.27 -21.52 -9.02
CA LYS A 370 -0.56 -22.47 -9.78
C LYS A 370 -1.21 -23.52 -8.88
N ALA A 371 -0.48 -24.01 -7.87
CA ALA A 371 -1.02 -24.97 -6.90
C ALA A 371 -2.19 -24.36 -6.11
N PHE A 372 -2.04 -23.14 -5.60
CA PHE A 372 -3.13 -22.43 -4.92
C PHE A 372 -4.34 -22.24 -5.85
N ALA A 373 -4.10 -21.86 -7.11
CA ALA A 373 -5.18 -21.70 -8.08
C ALA A 373 -5.93 -23.02 -8.37
N ALA A 374 -5.22 -24.16 -8.39
CA ALA A 374 -5.81 -25.48 -8.57
C ALA A 374 -6.55 -26.00 -7.32
N ASP A 375 -6.21 -25.51 -6.13
CA ASP A 375 -6.93 -25.86 -4.90
C ASP A 375 -8.29 -25.14 -4.79
N PHE A 376 -8.56 -24.17 -5.67
CA PHE A 376 -9.78 -23.35 -5.67
C PHE A 376 -10.27 -23.08 -7.10
N SER A 377 -10.40 -24.16 -7.88
CA SER A 377 -10.89 -24.16 -9.26
C SER A 377 -12.12 -25.02 -9.44
#